data_AF-A0A5C6EFT2-F1
#
_entry.id   AF-A0A5C6EFT2-F1
#
_cell.length_a   1.000
_cell.length_b   1.000
_cell.length_c   1.000
_cell.angle_alpha   90.00
_cell.angle_beta   90.00
_cell.angle_gamma   90.00
#
_symmetry.space_group_name_H-M   'P 1'
#
loop_
_entity.id
_entity.type
_entity.pdbx_description
1 polymer ?
#
loop_
_entity_poly.entity_id
_entity_poly.type
_entity_poly.pdbx_seq_one_letter_code
_entity_poly.pdbx_strand_id
1 'polypeptide(L)'
;MKLETTTRETTAFKKHARNNRIFTHVKEDIPVQSQNIQSGPGTVLWIGERQAIDFQAAYQFCENRSSQLAWRADMPSAIERPAQNVSLTVFAQHTRQPPATELLEQLLAIYPDSTRVNLLGVLCEAITRTPMIGFDGSRHPWHRWNQVLTDLLDKSNDPSDIRSVLIMSADVSAAQTLLDLADEGGATAVWSRTMDPPGIRNVDAVWWDDSIAGPATAQRWADRAAKVSSAKGHLKQAWLVNSPRPRDLKHAQQGGVDMVLSKPHRIEPLLRMIEASAATRFRSTETKVRVA
;
A
#
# COMPACT_ATOMS: atom_id res chain seq x y z
N MET A 1 16.35 -80.49 -14.19
CA MET A 1 15.93 -79.14 -13.78
C MET A 1 16.04 -78.25 -15.02
N LYS A 2 14.92 -77.96 -15.68
CA LYS A 2 14.88 -77.24 -16.97
C LYS A 2 14.67 -75.74 -16.69
N LEU A 3 15.50 -74.92 -17.33
CA LEU A 3 15.45 -73.46 -17.33
C LEU A 3 14.30 -72.97 -18.20
N GLU A 4 13.46 -72.09 -17.66
CA GLU A 4 12.50 -71.30 -18.43
C GLU A 4 12.98 -69.85 -18.52
N THR A 5 13.23 -69.43 -19.76
CA THR A 5 13.61 -68.08 -20.19
C THR A 5 12.36 -67.24 -20.39
N THR A 6 12.20 -66.16 -19.62
CA THR A 6 11.12 -65.19 -19.81
C THR A 6 11.56 -64.07 -20.75
N THR A 7 10.90 -64.00 -21.91
CA THR A 7 11.07 -62.98 -22.96
C THR A 7 10.48 -61.64 -22.52
N ARG A 8 11.27 -60.56 -22.62
CA ARG A 8 10.83 -59.17 -22.43
C ARG A 8 10.23 -58.62 -23.72
N GLU A 9 8.94 -58.30 -23.71
CA GLU A 9 8.30 -57.49 -24.74
C GLU A 9 8.59 -56.00 -24.51
N THR A 10 8.97 -55.31 -25.58
CA THR A 10 9.34 -53.89 -25.59
C THR A 10 8.18 -53.11 -26.21
N THR A 11 7.39 -52.42 -25.41
CA THR A 11 6.27 -51.60 -25.90
C THR A 11 6.79 -50.24 -26.37
N ALA A 12 6.62 -49.97 -27.67
CA ALA A 12 7.00 -48.72 -28.31
C ALA A 12 6.15 -47.52 -27.83
N PHE A 13 6.81 -46.51 -27.27
CA PHE A 13 6.21 -45.22 -26.91
C PHE A 13 5.96 -44.39 -28.18
N LYS A 14 4.68 -44.19 -28.53
CA LYS A 14 4.24 -43.25 -29.58
C LYS A 14 4.44 -41.80 -29.10
N LYS A 15 5.28 -41.08 -29.82
CA LYS A 15 5.56 -39.64 -29.67
C LYS A 15 4.32 -38.83 -30.08
N HIS A 16 3.55 -38.32 -29.11
CA HIS A 16 2.50 -37.33 -29.36
C HIS A 16 3.14 -35.94 -29.53
N ALA A 17 3.01 -35.39 -30.73
CA ALA A 17 3.35 -33.99 -31.02
C ALA A 17 2.39 -33.08 -30.23
N ARG A 18 2.93 -32.35 -29.25
CA ARG A 18 2.21 -31.25 -28.58
C ARG A 18 2.26 -30.03 -29.49
N ASN A 19 1.09 -29.62 -29.98
CA ASN A 19 0.86 -28.31 -30.57
C ASN A 19 1.10 -27.23 -29.50
N ASN A 20 2.26 -26.56 -29.57
CA ASN A 20 2.49 -25.30 -28.86
C ASN A 20 1.69 -24.19 -29.56
N ARG A 21 0.43 -23.98 -29.13
CA ARG A 21 -0.26 -22.72 -29.37
C ARG A 21 0.36 -21.68 -28.45
N ILE A 22 1.18 -20.82 -29.03
CA ILE A 22 1.66 -19.57 -28.43
C ILE A 22 0.41 -18.70 -28.21
N PHE A 23 -0.07 -18.61 -26.97
CA PHE A 23 -0.98 -17.55 -26.56
C PHE A 23 -0.14 -16.28 -26.40
N THR A 24 -0.12 -15.45 -27.43
CA THR A 24 0.25 -14.04 -27.29
C THR A 24 -0.81 -13.38 -26.43
N HIS A 25 -0.53 -13.25 -25.12
CA HIS A 25 -1.26 -12.33 -24.26
C HIS A 25 -0.99 -10.91 -24.76
N VAL A 26 -1.93 -10.39 -25.55
CA VAL A 26 -2.04 -8.96 -25.79
C VAL A 26 -2.39 -8.34 -24.44
N LYS A 27 -1.41 -7.69 -23.80
CA LYS A 27 -1.68 -6.71 -22.74
C LYS A 27 -2.39 -5.55 -23.42
N GLU A 28 -3.71 -5.54 -23.38
CA GLU A 28 -4.45 -4.30 -23.55
C GLU A 28 -4.15 -3.46 -22.31
N ASP A 29 -3.23 -2.51 -22.46
CA ASP A 29 -3.01 -1.45 -21.49
C ASP A 29 -4.30 -0.61 -21.46
N ILE A 30 -5.23 -0.98 -20.57
CA ILE A 30 -6.41 -0.16 -20.27
C ILE A 30 -5.88 1.11 -19.63
N PRO A 31 -5.98 2.29 -20.29
CA PRO A 31 -5.59 3.53 -19.65
C PRO A 31 -6.54 3.74 -18.47
N VAL A 32 -5.98 3.73 -17.25
CA VAL A 32 -6.67 4.21 -16.05
C VAL A 32 -6.89 5.71 -16.28
N GLN A 33 -8.03 6.06 -16.89
CA GLN A 33 -8.43 7.43 -17.09
C GLN A 33 -8.61 8.06 -15.71
N SER A 34 -7.63 8.85 -15.29
CA SER A 34 -7.71 9.73 -14.14
C SER A 34 -8.74 10.82 -14.46
N GLN A 35 -10.03 10.50 -14.28
CA GLN A 35 -11.08 11.49 -14.43
C GLN A 35 -10.88 12.60 -13.38
N ASN A 36 -10.83 13.82 -13.88
CA ASN A 36 -10.56 15.03 -13.12
C ASN A 36 -11.83 15.40 -12.33
N ILE A 37 -12.04 14.77 -11.17
CA ILE A 37 -13.19 15.04 -10.30
C ILE A 37 -12.97 16.40 -9.61
N GLN A 38 -13.56 17.45 -10.18
CA GLN A 38 -13.77 18.73 -9.51
C GLN A 38 -15.02 18.64 -8.63
N SER A 39 -14.87 18.19 -7.40
CA SER A 39 -15.85 18.38 -6.33
C SER A 39 -15.12 18.70 -5.04
N GLY A 40 -15.69 19.59 -4.22
CA GLY A 40 -15.16 19.89 -2.88
C GLY A 40 -15.05 18.62 -2.03
N PRO A 41 -14.46 18.69 -0.82
CA PRO A 41 -14.34 17.52 0.04
C PRO A 41 -15.75 16.99 0.39
N GLY A 42 -16.18 15.95 -0.34
CA GLY A 42 -17.48 15.32 -0.17
C GLY A 42 -17.54 14.45 1.09
N THR A 43 -18.72 13.89 1.35
CA THR A 43 -18.94 12.99 2.48
C THR A 43 -18.22 11.66 2.25
N VAL A 44 -17.50 11.19 3.26
CA VAL A 44 -17.04 9.80 3.33
C VAL A 44 -18.17 8.95 3.92
N LEU A 45 -18.64 7.94 3.19
CA LEU A 45 -19.57 6.93 3.69
C LEU A 45 -18.80 5.69 4.11
N TRP A 46 -18.78 5.39 5.41
CA TRP A 46 -18.19 4.18 5.97
C TRP A 46 -19.27 3.14 6.24
N ILE A 47 -19.11 1.93 5.69
CA ILE A 47 -20.03 0.80 5.84
C ILE A 47 -19.27 -0.36 6.47
N GLY A 48 -19.67 -0.77 7.67
CA GLY A 48 -19.08 -1.91 8.39
C GLY A 48 -18.61 -1.55 9.80
N GLU A 49 -17.94 -2.52 10.43
CA GLU A 49 -17.51 -2.40 11.83
C GLU A 49 -16.33 -1.43 11.97
N ARG A 50 -16.54 -0.31 12.67
CA ARG A 50 -15.52 0.73 12.87
C ARG A 50 -14.59 0.51 14.06
N GLN A 51 -14.98 -0.34 15.02
CA GLN A 51 -14.20 -0.61 16.24
C GLN A 51 -13.38 -1.91 16.14
N ALA A 52 -13.53 -2.66 15.05
CA ALA A 52 -12.69 -3.82 14.80
C ALA A 52 -11.22 -3.40 14.74
N ILE A 53 -10.35 -4.21 15.34
CA ILE A 53 -8.90 -3.92 15.43
C ILE A 53 -8.26 -3.69 14.05
N ASP A 54 -8.78 -4.35 13.02
CA ASP A 54 -8.31 -4.24 11.64
C ASP A 54 -8.64 -2.87 11.01
N PHE A 55 -9.68 -2.20 11.47
CA PHE A 55 -10.23 -1.02 10.80
C PHE A 55 -10.22 0.25 11.63
N GLN A 56 -10.03 0.16 12.94
CA GLN A 56 -10.10 1.30 13.86
C GLN A 56 -9.21 2.47 13.42
N ALA A 57 -7.96 2.19 13.05
CA ALA A 57 -7.01 3.21 12.60
C ALA A 57 -7.46 3.89 11.28
N ALA A 58 -7.97 3.11 10.33
CA ALA A 58 -8.49 3.62 9.07
C ALA A 58 -9.73 4.49 9.27
N TYR A 59 -10.64 4.07 10.16
CA TYR A 59 -11.84 4.84 10.49
C TYR A 59 -11.47 6.18 11.15
N GLN A 60 -10.59 6.17 12.16
CA GLN A 60 -10.11 7.38 12.83
C GLN A 60 -9.42 8.33 11.84
N PHE A 61 -8.65 7.80 10.89
CA PHE A 61 -8.06 8.61 9.83
C PHE A 61 -9.13 9.31 8.99
N CYS A 62 -10.16 8.59 8.53
CA CYS A 62 -11.28 9.18 7.80
C CYS A 62 -12.00 10.24 8.64
N GLU A 63 -12.25 9.96 9.92
CA GLU A 63 -12.92 10.89 10.85
C GLU A 63 -12.14 12.20 11.01
N ASN A 64 -10.81 12.12 11.06
CA ASN A 64 -9.94 13.29 11.22
C ASN A 64 -9.70 14.07 9.93
N ARG A 65 -9.77 13.43 8.76
CA ARG A 65 -9.40 14.03 7.46
C ARG A 65 -10.58 14.42 6.59
N SER A 66 -11.74 13.79 6.77
CA SER A 66 -12.94 14.14 6.02
C SER A 66 -13.62 15.38 6.60
N SER A 67 -14.23 16.19 5.73
CA SER A 67 -15.13 17.27 6.14
C SER A 67 -16.39 16.71 6.83
N GLN A 68 -16.86 15.56 6.35
CA GLN A 68 -18.02 14.85 6.88
C GLN A 68 -17.84 13.33 6.74
N LEU A 69 -18.09 12.59 7.83
CA LEU A 69 -18.09 11.13 7.86
C LEU A 69 -19.48 10.60 8.23
N ALA A 70 -20.09 9.82 7.35
CA ALA A 70 -21.33 9.09 7.61
C ALA A 70 -21.03 7.62 7.87
N TRP A 71 -21.35 7.10 9.06
CA TRP A 71 -21.15 5.70 9.42
C TRP A 71 -22.44 4.87 9.36
N ARG A 72 -22.35 3.64 8.83
CA ARG A 72 -23.40 2.64 8.79
C ARG A 72 -22.82 1.28 9.17
N ALA A 73 -23.58 0.48 9.92
CA ALA A 73 -23.12 -0.83 10.37
C ALA A 73 -23.02 -1.84 9.21
N ASP A 74 -23.92 -1.72 8.22
CA ASP A 74 -24.06 -2.62 7.08
C ASP A 74 -24.66 -1.89 5.87
N MET A 75 -24.74 -2.59 4.72
CA MET A 75 -25.30 -2.01 3.49
C MET A 75 -26.80 -1.72 3.57
N PRO A 76 -27.67 -2.59 4.14
CA PRO A 76 -29.08 -2.25 4.34
C PRO A 76 -29.26 -0.91 5.06
N SER A 77 -28.53 -0.69 6.16
CA SER A 77 -28.55 0.58 6.89
C SER A 77 -28.10 1.78 6.04
N ALA A 78 -27.17 1.56 5.09
CA ALA A 78 -26.68 2.61 4.19
C ALA A 78 -27.67 2.96 3.07
N ILE A 79 -28.50 1.99 2.65
CA ILE A 79 -29.60 2.18 1.71
C ILE A 79 -30.78 2.88 2.39
N GLU A 80 -31.16 2.42 3.58
CA GLU A 80 -32.30 2.99 4.34
C GLU A 80 -32.06 4.43 4.79
N ARG A 81 -30.81 4.77 5.12
CA ARG A 81 -30.41 6.10 5.58
C ARG A 81 -29.30 6.64 4.70
N PRO A 82 -29.62 7.11 3.48
CA PRO A 82 -28.59 7.59 2.56
C PRO A 82 -27.90 8.85 3.11
N ALA A 83 -26.62 9.00 2.80
CA ALA A 83 -25.87 10.22 3.09
C ALA A 83 -25.86 11.14 1.86
N GLN A 84 -25.74 12.46 2.05
CA GLN A 84 -25.68 13.40 0.94
C GLN A 84 -24.24 13.63 0.49
N ASN A 85 -24.08 13.92 -0.81
CA ASN A 85 -22.80 14.31 -1.43
C ASN A 85 -21.65 13.33 -1.15
N VAL A 86 -21.91 12.03 -1.23
CA VAL A 86 -20.90 10.99 -0.97
C VAL A 86 -19.88 10.95 -2.11
N SER A 87 -18.63 11.31 -1.83
CA SER A 87 -17.53 11.23 -2.80
C SER A 87 -16.68 9.97 -2.64
N LEU A 88 -16.69 9.36 -1.45
CA LEU A 88 -15.94 8.15 -1.14
C LEU A 88 -16.79 7.19 -0.30
N THR A 89 -16.95 5.96 -0.77
CA THR A 89 -17.57 4.86 -0.03
C THR A 89 -16.49 3.86 0.41
N VAL A 90 -16.36 3.65 1.71
CA VAL A 90 -15.44 2.67 2.31
C VAL A 90 -16.24 1.50 2.89
N PHE A 91 -16.00 0.29 2.38
CA PHE A 91 -16.52 -0.95 2.94
C PHE A 91 -15.48 -1.57 3.86
N ALA A 92 -15.86 -1.89 5.09
CA ALA A 92 -15.03 -2.58 6.07
C ALA A 92 -15.52 -4.01 6.24
N GLN A 93 -15.00 -4.91 5.39
CA GLN A 93 -15.46 -6.29 5.28
C GLN A 93 -14.64 -7.22 6.18
N HIS A 94 -15.28 -7.77 7.21
CA HIS A 94 -14.66 -8.68 8.18
C HIS A 94 -14.95 -10.17 7.89
N THR A 95 -15.95 -10.49 7.06
CA THR A 95 -16.28 -11.87 6.65
C THR A 95 -16.01 -12.12 5.17
N ARG A 96 -15.70 -13.38 4.81
CA ARG A 96 -15.45 -13.76 3.41
C ARG A 96 -16.72 -13.80 2.55
N GLN A 97 -17.89 -13.68 3.16
CA GLN A 97 -19.15 -13.70 2.44
C GLN A 97 -19.23 -12.43 1.58
N PRO A 98 -19.41 -12.57 0.25
CA PRO A 98 -19.62 -11.39 -0.57
C PRO A 98 -20.93 -10.70 -0.18
N PRO A 99 -21.02 -9.37 -0.35
CA PRO A 99 -22.28 -8.66 -0.26
C PRO A 99 -23.30 -9.27 -1.22
N ALA A 100 -24.58 -9.30 -0.84
CA ALA A 100 -25.66 -9.68 -1.76
C ALA A 100 -25.65 -8.72 -2.97
N THR A 101 -25.69 -9.29 -4.18
CA THR A 101 -25.56 -8.53 -5.43
C THR A 101 -26.59 -7.42 -5.52
N GLU A 102 -27.84 -7.71 -5.11
CA GLU A 102 -28.96 -6.77 -5.18
C GLU A 102 -28.75 -5.55 -4.26
N LEU A 103 -28.17 -5.77 -3.07
CA LEU A 103 -27.84 -4.67 -2.15
C LEU A 103 -26.69 -3.82 -2.69
N LEU A 104 -25.71 -4.47 -3.32
CA LEU A 104 -24.59 -3.77 -3.93
C LEU A 104 -25.09 -2.90 -5.08
N GLU A 105 -25.87 -3.46 -6.02
CA GLU A 105 -26.46 -2.73 -7.14
C GLU A 105 -27.29 -1.51 -6.69
N GLN A 106 -28.14 -1.68 -5.67
CA GLN A 106 -28.91 -0.58 -5.09
C GLN A 106 -27.99 0.52 -4.53
N LEU A 107 -26.94 0.14 -3.79
CA LEU A 107 -26.01 1.09 -3.20
C LEU A 107 -25.22 1.84 -4.28
N LEU A 108 -24.81 1.16 -5.35
CA LEU A 108 -24.15 1.77 -6.51
C LEU A 108 -25.08 2.76 -7.23
N ALA A 109 -26.38 2.43 -7.35
CA ALA A 109 -27.37 3.33 -7.94
C ALA A 109 -27.63 4.58 -7.08
N ILE A 110 -27.54 4.48 -5.76
CA ILE A 110 -27.68 5.63 -4.84
C ILE A 110 -26.45 6.55 -4.91
N TYR A 111 -25.25 6.00 -5.07
CA TYR A 111 -23.99 6.75 -5.07
C TYR A 111 -23.20 6.51 -6.36
N PRO A 112 -23.73 6.86 -7.55
CA PRO A 112 -23.12 6.46 -8.84
C PRO A 112 -21.71 7.04 -9.03
N ASP A 113 -21.46 8.25 -8.54
CA ASP A 113 -20.21 8.99 -8.74
C ASP A 113 -19.19 8.81 -7.60
N SER A 114 -19.49 8.00 -6.58
CA SER A 114 -18.56 7.83 -5.46
C SER A 114 -17.38 6.94 -5.84
N THR A 115 -16.17 7.30 -5.40
CA THR A 115 -15.04 6.37 -5.41
C THR A 115 -15.29 5.29 -4.37
N ARG A 116 -15.00 4.02 -4.68
CA ARG A 116 -15.33 2.89 -3.79
C ARG A 116 -14.10 2.08 -3.44
N VAL A 117 -13.93 1.85 -2.14
CA VAL A 117 -12.81 1.09 -1.56
C VAL A 117 -13.37 0.04 -0.62
N ASN A 118 -12.97 -1.21 -0.78
CA ASN A 118 -13.27 -2.29 0.16
C ASN A 118 -12.00 -2.71 0.90
N LEU A 119 -11.96 -2.40 2.20
CA LEU A 119 -10.95 -2.85 3.13
C LEU A 119 -11.32 -4.23 3.68
N LEU A 120 -10.45 -5.19 3.43
CA LEU A 120 -10.62 -6.59 3.76
C LEU A 120 -9.88 -6.89 5.06
N GLY A 121 -10.61 -7.24 6.12
CA GLY A 121 -10.04 -7.61 7.42
C GLY A 121 -9.12 -8.83 7.33
N VAL A 122 -8.46 -9.17 8.44
CA VAL A 122 -7.45 -10.25 8.50
C VAL A 122 -7.99 -11.58 7.97
N LEU A 123 -9.25 -11.91 8.27
CA LEU A 123 -9.88 -13.15 7.81
C LEU A 123 -10.23 -13.14 6.31
N CYS A 124 -10.19 -11.98 5.68
CA CYS A 124 -10.62 -11.75 4.30
C CYS A 124 -9.46 -11.51 3.34
N GLU A 125 -8.22 -11.26 3.77
CA GLU A 125 -7.13 -10.83 2.87
C GLU A 125 -6.96 -11.70 1.61
N ALA A 126 -7.16 -13.02 1.71
CA ALA A 126 -7.06 -13.96 0.60
C ALA A 126 -8.07 -13.69 -0.54
N ILE A 127 -9.21 -13.04 -0.26
CA ILE A 127 -10.25 -12.80 -1.25
C ILE A 127 -9.90 -11.67 -2.23
N THR A 128 -8.82 -10.91 -1.97
CA THR A 128 -8.28 -9.89 -2.90
C THR A 128 -8.04 -10.42 -4.31
N ARG A 129 -7.77 -11.73 -4.44
CA ARG A 129 -7.44 -12.38 -5.72
C ARG A 129 -8.67 -12.80 -6.53
N THR A 130 -9.86 -12.76 -5.94
CA THR A 130 -11.09 -13.18 -6.59
C THR A 130 -11.88 -11.94 -7.01
N PRO A 131 -12.25 -11.79 -8.29
CA PRO A 131 -13.14 -10.70 -8.70
C PRO A 131 -14.45 -10.73 -7.91
N MET A 132 -14.95 -9.56 -7.51
CA MET A 132 -16.26 -9.44 -6.89
C MET A 132 -17.24 -8.99 -7.95
N ILE A 133 -18.19 -9.86 -8.31
CA ILE A 133 -19.18 -9.57 -9.35
C ILE A 133 -20.00 -8.35 -8.91
N GLY A 134 -20.18 -7.40 -9.84
CA GLY A 134 -20.95 -6.18 -9.60
C GLY A 134 -20.22 -5.12 -8.77
N PHE A 135 -18.99 -5.33 -8.30
CA PHE A 135 -18.21 -4.31 -7.61
C PHE A 135 -17.20 -3.66 -8.53
N ASP A 136 -17.35 -2.36 -8.76
CA ASP A 136 -16.47 -1.54 -9.59
C ASP A 136 -15.38 -0.80 -8.80
N GLY A 137 -15.35 -0.97 -7.47
CA GLY A 137 -14.35 -0.38 -6.59
C GLY A 137 -13.06 -1.19 -6.47
N SER A 138 -12.09 -0.61 -5.76
CA SER A 138 -10.84 -1.28 -5.44
C SER A 138 -10.94 -2.10 -4.14
N ARG A 139 -10.19 -3.20 -4.05
CA ARG A 139 -10.21 -4.11 -2.89
C ARG A 139 -8.80 -4.24 -2.33
N HIS A 140 -8.65 -3.99 -1.04
CA HIS A 140 -7.36 -3.92 -0.39
C HIS A 140 -7.37 -4.65 0.95
N PRO A 141 -6.29 -5.35 1.32
CA PRO A 141 -6.10 -5.77 2.71
C PRO A 141 -6.17 -4.58 3.66
N TRP A 142 -6.76 -4.78 4.84
CA TRP A 142 -6.95 -3.76 5.87
C TRP A 142 -5.65 -3.00 6.18
N HIS A 143 -4.52 -3.69 6.25
CA HIS A 143 -3.22 -3.12 6.57
C HIS A 143 -2.66 -2.16 5.49
N ARG A 144 -3.35 -2.00 4.35
CA ARG A 144 -3.00 -1.04 3.29
C ARG A 144 -3.86 0.23 3.31
N TRP A 145 -4.72 0.40 4.31
CA TRP A 145 -5.62 1.55 4.38
C TRP A 145 -4.86 2.88 4.26
N ASN A 146 -3.67 2.99 4.85
CA ASN A 146 -2.84 4.21 4.87
C ASN A 146 -2.19 4.52 3.52
N GLN A 147 -2.16 3.57 2.59
CA GLN A 147 -1.73 3.79 1.21
C GLN A 147 -2.91 4.26 0.37
N VAL A 148 -4.08 3.68 0.57
CA VAL A 148 -5.24 3.92 -0.30
C VAL A 148 -6.04 5.13 0.15
N LEU A 149 -6.38 5.23 1.43
CA LEU A 149 -7.22 6.31 1.95
C LEU A 149 -6.47 7.64 1.99
N THR A 150 -5.16 7.61 2.25
CA THR A 150 -4.34 8.83 2.23
C THR A 150 -4.30 9.44 0.84
N ASP A 151 -4.20 8.64 -0.23
CA ASP A 151 -4.24 9.14 -1.61
C ASP A 151 -5.61 9.80 -1.95
N LEU A 152 -6.68 9.25 -1.38
CA LEU A 152 -8.05 9.69 -1.68
C LEU A 152 -8.49 10.90 -0.84
N LEU A 153 -8.01 11.01 0.39
CA LEU A 153 -8.47 12.00 1.37
C LEU A 153 -7.43 13.08 1.69
N ASP A 154 -6.15 12.74 1.63
CA ASP A 154 -5.09 13.66 2.02
C ASP A 154 -4.38 14.23 0.79
N LYS A 155 -4.79 15.43 0.41
CA LYS A 155 -4.10 16.24 -0.61
C LYS A 155 -3.04 17.16 0.01
N SER A 156 -2.82 17.09 1.33
CA SER A 156 -1.80 17.93 1.96
C SER A 156 -0.41 17.37 1.66
N ASN A 157 0.40 18.18 0.96
CA ASN A 157 1.83 17.96 0.85
C ASN A 157 2.48 18.62 2.07
N ASP A 158 2.59 17.90 3.18
CA ASP A 158 3.42 18.37 4.28
C ASP A 158 4.86 18.49 3.79
N PRO A 159 5.48 19.69 3.80
CA PRO A 159 6.86 19.90 3.37
C PRO A 159 7.83 19.06 4.21
N SER A 160 8.29 17.94 3.67
CA SER A 160 9.36 17.09 4.17
C SER A 160 10.68 17.47 3.53
N ASP A 161 11.67 17.87 4.33
CA ASP A 161 13.03 18.19 3.88
C ASP A 161 13.95 16.94 3.86
N ILE A 162 13.45 15.82 3.33
CA ILE A 162 14.25 14.58 3.21
C ILE A 162 15.16 14.68 2.00
N ARG A 163 16.48 14.62 2.23
CA ARG A 163 17.51 14.69 1.18
C ARG A 163 18.40 13.46 1.15
N SER A 164 18.38 12.67 2.22
CA SER A 164 19.20 11.49 2.37
C SER A 164 18.39 10.32 2.94
N VAL A 165 18.45 9.18 2.25
CA VAL A 165 17.71 7.96 2.61
C VAL A 165 18.68 6.79 2.81
N LEU A 166 18.56 6.10 3.93
CA LEU A 166 19.24 4.83 4.17
C LEU A 166 18.25 3.67 3.96
N ILE A 167 18.55 2.81 3.00
CA ILE A 167 17.76 1.62 2.70
C ILE A 167 18.39 0.42 3.40
N MET A 168 17.60 -0.27 4.20
CA MET A 168 18.03 -1.40 5.01
C MET A 168 17.38 -2.66 4.46
N SER A 169 18.12 -3.44 3.66
CA SER A 169 17.60 -4.67 3.02
C SER A 169 18.66 -5.76 2.93
N ALA A 170 18.25 -7.03 3.05
CA ALA A 170 19.18 -8.17 3.01
C ALA A 170 19.83 -8.30 1.63
N ASP A 171 19.06 -8.03 0.58
CA ASP A 171 19.42 -8.28 -0.80
C ASP A 171 19.55 -6.98 -1.59
N VAL A 172 20.57 -6.93 -2.45
CA VAL A 172 20.82 -5.76 -3.31
C VAL A 172 19.68 -5.57 -4.32
N SER A 173 19.07 -6.66 -4.79
CA SER A 173 17.96 -6.61 -5.74
C SER A 173 16.74 -5.92 -5.15
N ALA A 174 16.39 -6.23 -3.89
CA ALA A 174 15.30 -5.55 -3.18
C ALA A 174 15.65 -4.08 -2.88
N ALA A 175 16.92 -3.80 -2.58
CA ALA A 175 17.38 -2.43 -2.34
C ALA A 175 17.42 -1.56 -3.61
N GLN A 176 17.75 -2.14 -4.76
CA GLN A 176 17.96 -1.40 -6.01
C GLN A 176 16.72 -0.59 -6.40
N THR A 177 15.54 -1.20 -6.37
CA THR A 177 14.29 -0.50 -6.69
C THR A 177 14.00 0.65 -5.73
N LEU A 178 14.39 0.53 -4.46
CA LEU A 178 14.24 1.61 -3.48
C LEU A 178 15.29 2.71 -3.68
N LEU A 179 16.51 2.35 -4.09
CA LEU A 179 17.57 3.31 -4.43
C LEU A 179 17.13 4.17 -5.62
N ASP A 180 16.62 3.53 -6.68
CA ASP A 180 16.11 4.20 -7.88
C ASP A 180 14.94 5.13 -7.54
N LEU A 181 14.01 4.68 -6.68
CA LEU A 181 12.88 5.49 -6.25
C LEU A 181 13.29 6.71 -5.43
N ALA A 182 14.31 6.57 -4.56
CA ALA A 182 14.81 7.68 -3.79
C ALA A 182 15.53 8.72 -4.67
N ASP A 183 16.27 8.27 -5.68
CA ASP A 183 16.90 9.13 -6.69
C ASP A 183 15.85 9.87 -7.52
N GLU A 184 14.77 9.19 -7.94
CA GLU A 184 13.62 9.80 -8.63
C GLU A 184 12.99 10.92 -7.79
N GLY A 185 12.84 10.70 -6.48
CA GLY A 185 12.38 11.73 -5.54
C GLY A 185 13.37 12.87 -5.29
N GLY A 186 14.61 12.77 -5.79
CA GLY A 186 15.67 13.76 -5.61
C GLY A 186 16.45 13.64 -4.30
N ALA A 187 16.39 12.49 -3.63
CA ALA A 187 17.18 12.19 -2.43
C ALA A 187 18.40 11.32 -2.76
N THR A 188 19.53 11.61 -2.11
CA THR A 188 20.68 10.71 -2.13
C THR A 188 20.38 9.48 -1.31
N ALA A 189 20.56 8.29 -1.88
CA ALA A 189 20.26 7.04 -1.21
C ALA A 189 21.49 6.15 -1.06
N VAL A 190 21.57 5.47 0.08
CA VAL A 190 22.60 4.47 0.38
C VAL A 190 21.94 3.20 0.89
N TRP A 191 22.54 2.05 0.60
CA TRP A 191 22.04 0.76 1.05
C TRP A 191 22.99 0.09 2.03
N SER A 192 22.43 -0.57 3.05
CA SER A 192 23.15 -1.40 3.98
C SER A 192 22.44 -2.73 4.26
N ARG A 193 23.25 -3.78 4.45
CA ARG A 193 22.81 -5.09 4.96
C ARG A 193 22.92 -5.23 6.48
N THR A 194 23.58 -4.30 7.16
CA THR A 194 23.88 -4.37 8.59
C THR A 194 23.09 -3.32 9.36
N MET A 195 22.48 -3.72 10.48
CA MET A 195 21.69 -2.86 11.38
C MET A 195 22.49 -1.72 12.02
N ASP A 196 23.82 -1.77 11.93
CA ASP A 196 24.75 -0.75 12.40
C ASP A 196 25.76 -0.50 11.27
N PRO A 197 25.41 0.32 10.27
CA PRO A 197 26.30 0.57 9.14
C PRO A 197 27.45 1.50 9.55
N PRO A 198 28.71 1.02 9.62
CA PRO A 198 29.81 1.86 10.03
C PRO A 198 30.00 3.00 9.02
N GLY A 199 30.09 4.22 9.52
CA GLY A 199 30.40 5.41 8.71
C GLY A 199 29.20 6.10 8.05
N ILE A 200 27.99 5.55 8.11
CA ILE A 200 26.78 6.25 7.64
C ILE A 200 26.28 7.19 8.74
N ARG A 201 26.15 8.47 8.41
CA ARG A 201 25.71 9.54 9.32
C ARG A 201 24.83 10.54 8.58
N ASN A 202 24.15 11.38 9.35
CA ASN A 202 23.37 12.51 8.83
C ASN A 202 22.27 12.09 7.85
N VAL A 203 21.59 10.98 8.14
CA VAL A 203 20.48 10.48 7.31
C VAL A 203 19.17 11.12 7.77
N ASP A 204 18.34 11.57 6.81
CA ASP A 204 17.03 12.15 7.09
C ASP A 204 15.94 11.08 7.24
N ALA A 205 16.00 10.01 6.44
CA ALA A 205 15.05 8.90 6.48
C ALA A 205 15.69 7.51 6.40
N VAL A 206 15.06 6.52 7.05
CA VAL A 206 15.38 5.09 6.88
C VAL A 206 14.19 4.33 6.34
N TRP A 207 14.44 3.52 5.32
CA TRP A 207 13.49 2.57 4.76
C TRP A 207 13.91 1.15 5.14
N TRP A 208 13.18 0.57 6.07
CA TRP A 208 13.39 -0.77 6.61
C TRP A 208 12.69 -1.82 5.76
N ASP A 209 13.43 -2.74 5.16
CA ASP A 209 12.87 -3.93 4.52
C ASP A 209 12.67 -5.07 5.54
N ASP A 210 11.54 -5.78 5.47
CA ASP A 210 11.24 -6.90 6.39
C ASP A 210 12.22 -8.08 6.28
N SER A 211 13.02 -8.18 5.21
CA SER A 211 14.12 -9.15 5.11
C SER A 211 15.24 -8.93 6.14
N ILE A 212 15.43 -7.69 6.60
CA ILE A 212 16.38 -7.33 7.67
C ILE A 212 15.65 -6.98 8.96
N ALA A 213 14.60 -6.18 8.85
CA ALA A 213 13.85 -5.62 9.96
C ALA A 213 12.49 -6.30 10.08
N GLY A 214 12.50 -7.59 10.42
CA GLY A 214 11.26 -8.33 10.70
C GLY A 214 10.46 -7.71 11.86
N PRO A 215 9.18 -8.12 12.04
CA PRO A 215 8.31 -7.64 13.10
C PRO A 215 8.98 -7.71 14.48
N ALA A 216 8.85 -6.65 15.27
CA ALA A 216 9.52 -6.53 16.55
C ALA A 216 8.65 -5.76 17.55
N THR A 217 9.06 -5.74 18.82
CA THR A 217 8.44 -4.91 19.86
C THR A 217 8.77 -3.43 19.64
N ALA A 218 8.00 -2.54 20.28
CA ALA A 218 8.26 -1.10 20.23
C ALA A 218 9.68 -0.73 20.66
N GLN A 219 10.18 -1.33 21.75
CA GLN A 219 11.55 -1.10 22.23
C GLN A 219 12.59 -1.48 21.17
N ARG A 220 12.44 -2.64 20.51
CA ARG A 220 13.40 -3.08 19.48
C ARG A 220 13.38 -2.18 18.25
N TRP A 221 12.24 -1.60 17.89
CA TRP A 221 12.16 -0.60 16.83
C TRP A 221 12.87 0.70 17.21
N ALA A 222 12.68 1.18 18.46
CA ALA A 222 13.41 2.32 18.98
C ALA A 222 14.93 2.06 19.01
N ASP A 223 15.36 0.86 19.42
CA ASP A 223 16.77 0.45 19.44
C ASP A 223 17.37 0.42 18.02
N ARG A 224 16.59 0.03 17.00
CA ARG A 224 17.02 0.09 15.58
C ARG A 224 17.21 1.53 15.13
N ALA A 225 16.26 2.40 15.43
CA ALA A 225 16.34 3.82 15.09
C ALA A 225 17.54 4.51 15.75
N ALA A 226 17.83 4.18 17.01
CA ALA A 226 18.95 4.76 17.75
C ALA A 226 20.34 4.44 17.15
N LYS A 227 20.45 3.37 16.34
CA LYS A 227 21.69 3.02 15.64
C LYS A 227 21.93 3.84 14.39
N VAL A 228 20.91 4.54 13.89
CA VAL A 228 21.03 5.39 12.70
C VAL A 228 21.19 6.83 13.15
N SER A 229 22.32 7.43 12.81
CA SER A 229 22.60 8.84 13.11
C SER A 229 21.82 9.76 12.17
N SER A 230 20.93 10.58 12.74
CA SER A 230 20.20 11.63 12.02
C SER A 230 20.77 13.01 12.35
N ALA A 231 20.84 13.88 11.33
CA ALA A 231 21.33 15.26 11.49
C ALA A 231 20.31 16.18 12.16
N LYS A 232 19.00 15.92 11.96
CA LYS A 232 17.91 16.84 12.32
C LYS A 232 17.19 16.44 13.61
N GLY A 233 17.72 15.47 14.36
CA GLY A 233 17.15 14.99 15.63
C GLY A 233 15.86 14.16 15.48
N HIS A 234 15.18 14.19 14.33
CA HIS A 234 14.06 13.32 14.02
C HIS A 234 14.32 12.55 12.73
N LEU A 235 14.55 11.24 12.87
CA LEU A 235 14.71 10.32 11.77
C LEU A 235 13.34 9.85 11.29
N LYS A 236 13.02 10.11 10.02
CA LYS A 236 11.80 9.56 9.41
C LYS A 236 11.98 8.09 9.08
N GLN A 237 10.96 7.28 9.35
CA GLN A 237 11.06 5.83 9.24
C GLN A 237 9.89 5.25 8.45
N ALA A 238 10.23 4.49 7.40
CA ALA A 238 9.30 3.65 6.68
C ALA A 238 9.64 2.18 6.89
N TRP A 239 8.64 1.31 7.10
CA TRP A 239 8.82 -0.14 7.18
C TRP A 239 8.04 -0.84 6.07
N LEU A 240 8.75 -1.57 5.22
CA LEU A 240 8.22 -2.30 4.08
C LEU A 240 8.10 -3.78 4.42
N VAL A 241 6.87 -4.29 4.48
CA VAL A 241 6.55 -5.62 5.05
C VAL A 241 5.52 -6.38 4.23
N ASN A 242 5.56 -7.71 4.15
CA ASN A 242 4.59 -8.45 3.32
C ASN A 242 3.15 -8.46 3.88
N SER A 243 2.97 -8.91 5.13
CA SER A 243 1.64 -9.06 5.76
C SER A 243 1.79 -8.83 7.27
N PRO A 244 1.77 -7.55 7.71
CA PRO A 244 1.93 -7.22 9.12
C PRO A 244 0.64 -7.57 9.89
N ARG A 245 0.78 -8.03 11.13
CA ARG A 245 -0.37 -8.20 12.03
C ARG A 245 -0.72 -6.87 12.69
N PRO A 246 -1.97 -6.69 13.20
CA PRO A 246 -2.35 -5.44 13.90
C PRO A 246 -1.40 -5.06 15.04
N ARG A 247 -0.95 -6.05 15.81
CA ARG A 247 0.04 -5.85 16.88
C ARG A 247 1.40 -5.36 16.37
N ASP A 248 1.81 -5.79 15.18
CA ASP A 248 3.12 -5.45 14.61
C ASP A 248 3.10 -4.00 14.15
N LEU A 249 1.99 -3.54 13.56
CA LEU A 249 1.77 -2.13 13.22
C LEU A 249 1.81 -1.24 14.47
N LYS A 250 1.09 -1.65 15.53
CA LYS A 250 1.09 -0.92 16.81
C LYS A 250 2.49 -0.82 17.40
N HIS A 251 3.25 -1.91 17.43
CA HIS A 251 4.62 -1.90 17.93
C HIS A 251 5.56 -1.05 17.06
N ALA A 252 5.44 -1.12 15.73
CA ALA A 252 6.22 -0.29 14.83
C ALA A 252 5.98 1.20 15.09
N GLN A 253 4.70 1.61 15.16
CA GLN A 253 4.32 2.99 15.44
C GLN A 253 4.82 3.46 16.82
N GLN A 254 4.62 2.65 17.87
CA GLN A 254 5.11 2.95 19.22
C GLN A 254 6.65 3.02 19.30
N GLY A 255 7.35 2.30 18.42
CA GLY A 255 8.80 2.35 18.27
C GLY A 255 9.31 3.49 17.37
N GLY A 256 8.43 4.39 16.93
CA GLY A 256 8.79 5.56 16.13
C GLY A 256 8.80 5.34 14.61
N VAL A 257 8.24 4.23 14.10
CA VAL A 257 8.05 4.06 12.65
C VAL A 257 6.90 4.95 12.18
N ASP A 258 7.20 5.95 11.35
CA ASP A 258 6.21 6.89 10.82
C ASP A 258 5.24 6.23 9.84
N MET A 259 5.73 5.30 9.03
CA MET A 259 4.96 4.71 7.93
C MET A 259 5.22 3.22 7.81
N VAL A 260 4.15 2.43 7.68
CA VAL A 260 4.25 0.99 7.34
C VAL A 260 3.61 0.75 5.98
N LEU A 261 4.34 0.13 5.07
CA LEU A 261 3.91 -0.17 3.71
C LEU A 261 3.91 -1.67 3.47
N SER A 262 2.79 -2.19 2.97
CA SER A 262 2.66 -3.61 2.70
C SER A 262 3.04 -3.98 1.27
N LYS A 263 3.91 -4.96 1.09
CA LYS A 263 4.37 -5.46 -0.23
C LYS A 263 3.27 -6.29 -0.93
N PRO A 264 3.14 -6.20 -2.28
CA PRO A 264 3.66 -5.13 -3.13
C PRO A 264 3.05 -3.78 -2.74
N HIS A 265 3.89 -2.76 -2.51
CA HIS A 265 3.46 -1.45 -2.04
C HIS A 265 3.27 -0.48 -3.19
N ARG A 266 2.49 0.59 -2.94
CA ARG A 266 2.50 1.79 -3.77
C ARG A 266 3.78 2.58 -3.53
N ILE A 267 4.35 3.18 -4.57
CA ILE A 267 5.61 3.94 -4.48
C ILE A 267 5.37 5.39 -4.01
N GLU A 268 4.18 5.91 -4.28
CA GLU A 268 3.76 7.28 -4.05
C GLU A 268 3.89 7.72 -2.57
N PRO A 269 3.61 6.88 -1.55
CA PRO A 269 3.87 7.25 -0.16
C PRO A 269 5.36 7.49 0.15
N LEU A 270 6.28 6.76 -0.50
CA LEU A 270 7.73 6.96 -0.33
C LEU A 270 8.20 8.21 -1.09
N LEU A 271 7.66 8.46 -2.29
CA LEU A 271 7.95 9.69 -3.02
C LEU A 271 7.46 10.92 -2.27
N ARG A 272 6.23 10.94 -1.75
CA ARG A 272 5.72 12.05 -0.93
C ARG A 272 6.55 12.29 0.32
N MET A 273 7.11 11.23 0.91
CA MET A 273 8.05 11.36 2.02
C MET A 273 9.30 12.17 1.61
N ILE A 274 9.73 12.12 0.35
CA ILE A 274 10.90 12.85 -0.19
C ILE A 274 10.54 14.20 -0.82
N GLU A 275 9.60 14.22 -1.76
CA GLU A 275 9.33 15.29 -2.76
C GLU A 275 9.01 16.66 -2.17
N ALA A 276 8.63 16.67 -0.91
CA ALA A 276 8.21 17.86 -0.23
C ALA A 276 9.39 18.85 0.06
N SER A 277 10.59 18.54 -0.48
CA SER A 277 11.78 19.38 -0.62
C SER A 277 11.96 20.08 -1.97
N ALA A 278 11.42 19.52 -3.06
CA ALA A 278 11.83 19.88 -4.44
C ALA A 278 11.16 21.16 -4.96
N ALA A 279 9.90 21.42 -4.56
CA ALA A 279 9.12 22.58 -4.99
C ALA A 279 9.75 23.94 -4.61
N THR A 280 10.64 23.95 -3.61
CA THR A 280 11.31 25.18 -3.13
C THR A 280 12.54 25.56 -3.98
N ARG A 281 13.17 24.60 -4.68
CA ARG A 281 14.42 24.86 -5.42
C ARG A 281 14.20 25.56 -6.76
N PHE A 282 13.15 25.18 -7.50
CA PHE A 282 12.88 25.78 -8.81
C PHE A 282 12.41 27.24 -8.74
N ARG A 283 11.80 27.68 -7.63
CA ARG A 283 11.40 29.08 -7.46
C ARG A 283 12.55 30.03 -7.14
N SER A 284 13.69 29.53 -6.63
CA SER A 284 14.82 30.40 -6.26
C SER A 284 15.75 30.74 -7.43
N THR A 285 15.64 30.05 -8.57
CA THR A 285 16.48 30.32 -9.75
C THR A 285 15.89 31.33 -10.73
N GLU A 286 14.60 31.69 -10.62
CA GLU A 286 13.97 32.66 -11.54
C GLU A 286 14.03 34.13 -11.09
N THR A 287 14.52 34.44 -9.89
CA THR A 287 14.56 35.84 -9.39
C THR A 287 15.99 36.36 -9.27
N LYS A 288 16.63 36.70 -10.40
CA LYS A 288 17.65 37.78 -10.54
C LYS A 288 18.21 37.84 -11.97
N VAL A 289 17.42 38.32 -12.91
CA VAL A 289 17.94 39.08 -14.05
C VAL A 289 17.36 40.49 -13.93
N ARG A 290 17.99 41.30 -13.07
CA ARG A 290 17.83 42.76 -13.15
C ARG A 290 18.73 43.21 -14.30
N VAL A 291 18.11 43.51 -15.43
CA VAL A 291 18.72 44.27 -16.52
C VAL A 291 19.08 45.64 -15.94
N ALA A 292 20.35 46.01 -16.05
CA ALA A 292 20.86 47.35 -15.81
C ALA A 292 20.70 48.18 -17.09
#